data_AF-A0A485PJJ4-F1
#
_entry.id   AF-A0A485PJJ4-F1
#
_cell.length_a   1.000
_cell.length_b   1.000
_cell.length_c   1.000
_cell.angle_alpha   90.00
_cell.angle_beta   90.00
_cell.angle_gamma   90.00
#
_symmetry.space_group_name_H-M   'P 1'
#
loop_
_entity.id
_entity.type
_entity.pdbx_description
1 polymer ?
#
loop_
_entity_poly.entity_id
_entity_poly.type
_entity_poly.pdbx_seq_one_letter_code
_entity_poly.pdbx_strand_id
1 'polypeptide(L)' 'MARVHTGQVIMSICTKLQNKEHAIEALQRAKFKFPGCQKIHISMKWGFTKFNADKFEDMVAEKQLIPDGCGVKYIPNQ' A
#
# COMPACT_ATOMS: atom_id res chain seq x y z
N MET A 1 9.12 -17.01 -15.36
CA MET A 1 9.68 -15.64 -15.46
C MET A 1 8.54 -14.64 -15.40
N ALA A 2 8.63 -13.61 -14.55
CA ALA A 2 7.64 -12.53 -14.49
C ALA A 2 8.08 -11.37 -15.40
N ARG A 3 7.18 -10.85 -16.24
CA ARG A 3 7.44 -9.65 -17.05
C ARG A 3 7.06 -8.41 -16.23
N VAL A 4 8.00 -7.48 -16.07
CA VAL A 4 7.81 -6.24 -15.29
C VAL A 4 8.05 -5.04 -16.19
N HIS A 5 7.09 -4.11 -16.21
CA HIS A 5 7.18 -2.86 -16.97
C HIS A 5 7.68 -1.70 -16.10
N THR A 6 8.18 -0.64 -16.75
CA THR A 6 8.57 0.60 -16.05
C THR A 6 7.38 1.20 -15.30
N GLY A 7 7.56 1.51 -14.02
CA GLY A 7 6.50 2.04 -13.16
C GLY A 7 5.58 0.98 -12.53
N GLN A 8 5.74 -0.29 -12.86
CA GLN A 8 5.00 -1.38 -12.23
C GLN A 8 5.55 -1.66 -10.82
N VAL A 9 4.64 -1.78 -9.85
CA VAL A 9 4.99 -2.17 -8.48
C VAL A 9 5.27 -3.68 -8.44
N ILE A 10 6.43 -4.08 -7.91
CA ILE A 10 6.84 -5.48 -7.79
C ILE A 10 6.45 -6.04 -6.41
N MET A 11 6.77 -5.30 -5.35
CA MET A 11 6.50 -5.67 -3.97
C MET A 11 5.88 -4.49 -3.23
N SER A 12 4.88 -4.76 -2.38
CA SER A 12 4.25 -3.79 -1.50
C SER A 12 4.18 -4.34 -0.09
N ILE A 13 4.46 -3.50 0.91
CA ILE A 13 4.39 -3.85 2.33
C ILE A 13 3.47 -2.85 3.02
N CYS A 14 2.55 -3.34 3.85
CA CYS A 14 1.71 -2.52 4.70
C CYS A 14 2.11 -2.77 6.16
N THR A 15 2.51 -1.71 6.87
CA THR A 15 2.88 -1.77 8.29
C THR A 15 2.29 -0.60 9.04
N LYS A 16 2.31 -0.67 10.38
CA LYS A 16 2.09 0.51 11.22
C LYS A 16 3.17 1.56 10.96
N LEU A 17 2.84 2.84 11.22
CA LEU A 17 3.75 3.96 11.00
C LEU A 17 5.06 3.83 11.78
N GLN A 18 5.01 3.24 12.98
CA GLN A 18 6.18 2.98 13.83
C GLN A 18 7.25 2.11 13.14
N ASN A 19 6.86 1.20 12.25
CA ASN A 19 7.76 0.23 11.62
C ASN A 19 8.22 0.68 10.23
N LYS A 20 7.96 1.94 9.87
CA LYS A 20 8.25 2.49 8.53
C LYS A 20 9.71 2.33 8.14
N GLU A 21 10.63 2.66 9.04
CA GLU A 21 12.08 2.61 8.77
C GLU A 21 12.54 1.17 8.50
N HIS A 22 12.09 0.22 9.33
CA HIS A 22 12.38 -1.20 9.14
C HIS A 22 11.81 -1.73 7.82
N ALA A 23 10.62 -1.30 7.40
CA ALA A 23 10.04 -1.69 6.12
C ALA A 23 10.85 -1.15 4.92
N ILE A 24 11.32 0.10 5.01
CA ILE A 24 12.18 0.69 3.98
C ILE A 24 13.50 -0.08 3.88
N GLU A 25 14.14 -0.38 5.00
CA GLU A 25 15.40 -1.16 5.03
C GLU A 25 15.21 -2.58 4.45
N ALA A 26 14.10 -3.25 4.79
CA ALA A 26 13.79 -4.56 4.24
C ALA A 26 13.66 -4.52 2.70
N LEU A 27 12.98 -3.50 2.15
CA LEU A 27 12.87 -3.31 0.70
C LEU A 27 14.21 -2.94 0.05
N GLN A 28 15.06 -2.16 0.73
CA GLN A 28 16.42 -1.86 0.25
C GLN A 28 17.26 -3.14 0.13
N ARG A 29 17.20 -4.01 1.15
CA ARG A 29 17.88 -5.32 1.12
C ARG A 29 17.32 -6.24 0.04
N ALA A 30 16.00 -6.28 -0.13
CA ALA A 30 15.35 -7.09 -1.15
C ALA A 30 15.69 -6.63 -2.56
N LYS A 31 15.80 -5.31 -2.79
CA LYS A 31 16.15 -4.72 -4.10
C LYS A 31 17.44 -5.32 -4.68
N PHE A 32 18.46 -5.60 -3.85
CA PHE A 32 19.73 -6.20 -4.32
C PHE A 32 19.59 -7.60 -4.93
N LYS A 33 18.45 -8.26 -4.73
CA LYS A 33 18.17 -9.58 -5.33
C LYS A 33 17.49 -9.49 -6.69
N PHE A 34 17.09 -8.30 -7.13
CA PHE A 34 16.49 -8.09 -8.44
C PHE A 34 17.49 -7.42 -9.39
N PRO A 35 17.54 -7.84 -10.66
CA PRO A 35 18.37 -7.16 -11.64
C PRO A 35 17.82 -5.75 -11.94
N GLY A 36 18.71 -4.79 -12.20
CA GLY A 36 18.35 -3.42 -12.57
C GLY A 36 18.12 -2.46 -11.39
N CYS A 37 17.41 -1.36 -11.64
CA CYS A 37 17.20 -0.28 -10.69
C CYS A 37 15.74 -0.18 -10.24
N GLN A 38 15.45 -0.65 -9.02
CA GLN A 38 14.14 -0.47 -8.38
C GLN A 38 14.13 0.78 -7.48
N LYS A 39 12.99 1.46 -7.38
CA LYS A 39 12.80 2.61 -6.48
C LYS A 39 11.82 2.25 -5.38
N ILE A 40 12.08 2.71 -4.16
CA ILE A 40 11.18 2.54 -3.02
C ILE A 40 10.34 3.81 -2.94
N HIS A 41 9.02 3.63 -2.92
CA HIS A 41 8.05 4.72 -2.84
C HIS A 41 7.15 4.49 -1.62
N ILE A 42 6.90 5.56 -0.88
CA ILE A 42 5.89 5.57 0.19
C ILE A 42 4.57 5.99 -0.46
N SER A 43 3.56 5.15 -0.34
CA SER A 43 2.23 5.44 -0.87
C SER A 43 1.51 6.48 0.00
N MET A 44 0.72 7.36 -0.64
CA MET A 44 -0.24 8.22 0.05
C MET A 44 -1.56 7.49 0.37
N LYS A 45 -1.72 6.27 -0.14
CA LYS A 45 -2.93 5.46 0.06
C LYS A 45 -2.93 4.77 1.42
N TRP A 46 -4.12 4.51 1.94
CA TRP A 46 -4.30 3.71 3.14
C TRP A 46 -4.06 2.23 2.84
N GLY A 47 -2.91 1.72 3.25
CA GLY A 47 -2.52 0.31 3.04
C GLY A 47 -2.62 -0.11 1.58
N PHE A 48 -3.30 -1.22 1.31
CA PHE A 48 -3.54 -1.75 -0.03
C PHE A 48 -4.90 -1.33 -0.63
N THR A 49 -5.50 -0.27 -0.10
CA THR A 49 -6.76 0.25 -0.61
C THR A 49 -6.52 1.27 -1.73
N LYS A 50 -7.58 1.62 -2.45
CA LYS A 50 -7.55 2.69 -3.47
C LYS A 50 -7.67 4.10 -2.88
N PHE A 51 -7.99 4.21 -1.59
CA PHE A 51 -8.29 5.46 -0.91
C PHE A 51 -7.03 6.09 -0.31
N ASN A 52 -6.99 7.41 -0.25
CA ASN A 52 -5.89 8.12 0.38
C ASN A 52 -6.00 8.05 1.90
N ALA A 53 -4.86 8.08 2.59
CA ALA A 53 -4.80 7.96 4.04
C ALA A 53 -5.48 9.13 4.79
N ASP A 54 -5.48 10.32 4.20
CA ASP A 54 -6.13 11.53 4.74
C ASP A 54 -7.65 11.40 4.81
N LYS A 55 -8.28 10.73 3.85
CA LYS A 55 -9.75 10.60 3.76
C LYS A 55 -10.29 9.27 4.29
N PHE A 56 -9.41 8.30 4.53
CA PHE A 56 -9.85 6.94 4.85
C PHE A 56 -10.60 6.89 6.18
N GLU A 57 -10.11 7.57 7.21
CA GLU A 57 -10.74 7.60 8.54
C GLU A 57 -12.13 8.27 8.48
N ASP A 58 -12.25 9.37 7.75
CA ASP A 58 -13.54 10.06 7.53
C ASP A 58 -14.55 9.14 6.82
N MET A 59 -14.14 8.47 5.74
CA MET A 59 -15.03 7.54 5.01
C MET A 59 -15.46 6.33 5.85
N VAL A 60 -14.64 5.89 6.80
CA VAL A 60 -15.00 4.85 7.78
C VAL A 60 -15.99 5.41 8.81
N ALA A 61 -15.76 6.63 9.31
CA ALA A 61 -16.65 7.30 10.26
C ALA A 61 -18.04 7.58 9.65
N GLU A 62 -18.09 7.96 8.37
CA GLU A 62 -19.31 8.14 7.58
C GLU A 62 -19.99 6.81 7.18
N LYS A 63 -19.43 5.65 7.57
CA LYS A 63 -19.91 4.30 7.25
C LYS A 63 -19.99 4.00 5.75
N GLN A 64 -19.27 4.75 4.92
CA GLN A 64 -19.13 4.46 3.48
C GLN A 64 -18.15 3.31 3.24
N LEU A 65 -17.23 3.05 4.17
CA LEU A 65 -16.31 1.91 4.13
C LEU A 65 -16.59 0.96 5.28
N ILE A 66 -16.90 -0.29 4.93
CA ILE A 66 -17.08 -1.38 5.90
C ILE A 66 -15.89 -2.35 5.81
N PRO A 67 -15.27 -2.74 6.94
CA PRO A 67 -14.21 -3.72 6.95
C PRO A 67 -14.71 -5.08 6.43
N ASP A 68 -13.94 -5.70 5.54
CA ASP A 68 -14.22 -7.02 4.95
C ASP A 68 -13.00 -7.93 5.12
N GLY A 69 -12.74 -8.30 6.37
CA GLY A 69 -11.55 -9.05 6.76
C GLY A 69 -10.27 -8.24 6.54
N CYS A 70 -9.51 -8.58 5.49
CA CYS A 70 -8.26 -7.89 5.14
C CYS A 70 -8.49 -6.58 4.35
N GLY A 71 -9.62 -6.47 3.65
CA GLY A 71 -9.96 -5.33 2.79
C GLY A 71 -11.07 -4.44 3.35
N VAL A 72 -11.55 -3.55 2.49
CA VAL A 72 -12.75 -2.74 2.74
C VAL A 72 -13.73 -2.86 1.58
N LYS A 73 -15.01 -2.89 1.92
CA LYS A 73 -16.12 -2.77 0.97
C LYS A 73 -16.61 -1.33 0.98
N TYR A 74 -16.78 -0.78 -0.22
CA TYR A 74 -17.38 0.55 -0.40
C TYR A 74 -18.89 0.41 -0.55
N ILE A 75 -19.64 1.14 0.27
CA ILE A 75 -21.08 1.25 0.19
C ILE A 75 -21.40 2.60 -0.45
N PRO A 76 -21.92 2.61 -1.70
CA PRO A 76 -22.42 3.84 -2.29
C PRO A 76 -23.65 4.29 -1.51
N ASN A 77 -23.76 5.59 -1.22
CA ASN A 77 -25.01 6.16 -0.73
C ASN A 77 -26.08 5.98 -1.82
N GLN A 78 -27.18 5.33 -1.47
CA GLN A 78 -28.32 5.11 -2.35
C GLN A 78 -29.24 6.34 -2.38
#